data_AF-A0A6L3ADP0-F1
#
_entry.id   AF-A0A6L3ADP0-F1
#
_cell.length_a   1.000
_cell.length_b   1.000
_cell.length_c   1.000
_cell.angle_alpha   90.00
_cell.angle_beta   90.00
_cell.angle_gamma   90.00
#
_symmetry.space_group_name_H-M   'P 1'
#
loop_
_entity.id
_entity.type
_entity.pdbx_description
1 polymer ?
#
loop_
_entity_poly.entity_id
_entity_poly.type
_entity_poly.pdbx_seq_one_letter_code
_entity_poly.pdbx_strand_id
1 'polypeptide(L)'
;MPPRQATARPWQERWDEMKPAPFRLTREVLPGLYQVRTRGSRAYLIVDDEITLIDTGNPGSGIRVLKALQEIGRSPEDIKHIVII
;
A
#
# COMPACT_ATOMS: atom_id res chain seq x y z
N MET A 1 7.20 36.05 -33.79
CA MET A 1 6.04 35.71 -32.94
C MET A 1 6.48 34.63 -31.96
N PRO A 2 6.56 34.89 -30.64
CA PRO A 2 6.88 33.84 -29.69
C PRO A 2 5.67 32.90 -29.54
N PRO A 3 5.89 31.59 -29.28
CA PRO A 3 4.79 30.66 -29.08
C PRO A 3 4.02 31.03 -27.81
N ARG A 4 2.68 31.04 -27.90
CA ARG A 4 1.80 31.22 -26.73
C ARG A 4 2.01 30.02 -25.80
N GLN A 5 2.52 30.29 -24.59
CA GLN A 5 2.44 29.32 -23.50
C GLN A 5 0.95 29.08 -23.20
N ALA A 6 0.51 27.84 -23.44
CA ALA A 6 -0.81 27.40 -23.04
C ALA A 6 -0.83 27.37 -21.51
N THR A 7 -1.45 28.38 -20.90
CA THR A 7 -1.74 28.37 -19.47
C THR A 7 -2.62 27.16 -19.18
N ALA A 8 -2.18 26.30 -18.25
CA ALA A 8 -2.97 25.16 -17.79
C ALA A 8 -4.39 25.63 -17.46
N ARG A 9 -5.41 24.85 -17.85
CA ARG A 9 -6.79 25.27 -17.61
C ARG A 9 -7.05 25.21 -16.10
N PRO A 10 -7.82 26.16 -15.51
CA PRO A 10 -8.11 26.22 -14.07
C PRO A 10 -8.66 24.91 -13.46
N TRP A 11 -9.22 24.04 -14.30
CA TRP A 11 -9.75 22.74 -13.93
C TRP A 11 -8.68 21.64 -13.73
N GLN A 12 -7.49 21.79 -14.33
CA GLN A 12 -6.37 20.86 -14.16
C GLN A 12 -5.71 21.05 -12.80
N GLU A 13 -5.47 22.30 -12.39
CA GLU A 13 -4.92 22.63 -11.08
C GLU A 13 -5.82 22.14 -9.94
N ARG A 14 -7.14 22.39 -10.03
CA ARG A 14 -8.11 21.83 -9.06
C ARG A 14 -8.14 20.30 -9.05
N TRP A 15 -7.95 19.64 -10.20
CA TRP A 15 -7.96 18.18 -10.28
C TRP A 15 -6.69 17.57 -9.65
N ASP A 16 -5.54 18.22 -9.82
CA ASP A 16 -4.28 17.78 -9.21
C ASP A 16 -4.31 17.94 -7.68
N GLU A 17 -4.96 18.99 -7.16
CA GLU A 17 -5.19 19.18 -5.71
C GLU A 17 -6.18 18.16 -5.13
N MET A 18 -7.25 17.85 -5.86
CA MET A 18 -8.34 16.98 -5.39
C MET A 18 -8.09 15.50 -5.65
N LYS A 19 -6.99 15.12 -6.30
CA LYS A 19 -6.72 13.73 -6.64
C LYS A 19 -6.72 12.88 -5.37
N PRO A 20 -7.63 11.89 -5.25
CA PRO A 20 -7.65 11.05 -4.07
C PRO A 20 -6.29 10.37 -3.94
N ALA A 21 -5.81 10.27 -2.71
CA ALA A 21 -4.59 9.54 -2.42
C ALA A 21 -4.67 8.15 -3.07
N PRO A 22 -3.57 7.63 -3.64
CA PRO A 22 -3.56 6.31 -4.25
C PRO A 22 -4.18 5.28 -3.30
N PHE A 23 -5.02 4.39 -3.82
CA PHE A 23 -5.56 3.30 -3.02
C PHE A 23 -4.41 2.39 -2.58
N ARG A 24 -3.96 2.54 -1.33
CA ARG A 24 -2.91 1.72 -0.74
C ARG A 24 -3.47 0.47 -0.10
N LEU A 25 -2.81 -0.66 -0.36
CA LEU A 25 -3.08 -1.91 0.33
C LEU A 25 -2.46 -1.94 1.72
N THR A 26 -1.40 -1.17 1.93
CA THR A 26 -0.75 -0.95 3.22
C THR A 26 -1.19 0.34 3.90
N ARG A 27 -1.23 0.28 5.24
CA ARG A 27 -1.31 1.44 6.11
C ARG A 27 -0.45 1.18 7.34
N GLU A 28 0.54 2.03 7.60
CA GLU A 28 1.26 2.00 8.87
C GLU A 28 0.32 2.45 9.99
N VAL A 29 0.22 1.64 11.05
CA VAL A 29 -0.62 1.90 12.22
C VAL A 29 0.21 2.28 13.44
N LEU A 30 1.42 1.73 13.54
CA LEU A 30 2.49 2.08 14.48
C LEU A 30 3.82 1.92 13.72
N PRO A 31 4.92 2.54 14.18
CA PRO A 31 6.23 2.34 13.55
C PRO A 31 6.55 0.85 13.41
N GLY A 32 6.78 0.41 12.17
CA GLY A 32 7.08 -0.99 11.87
C GLY A 32 5.87 -1.94 11.88
N LEU A 33 4.65 -1.46 12.13
CA LEU A 33 3.43 -2.27 12.07
C LEU A 33 2.49 -1.75 10.98
N TYR A 34 2.23 -2.60 9.99
CA TYR A 34 1.42 -2.26 8.84
C TYR A 34 0.16 -3.11 8.80
N GLN A 35 -1.00 -2.48 8.69
CA GLN A 35 -2.23 -3.17 8.32
C GLN A 35 -2.25 -3.39 6.81
N VAL A 36 -2.56 -4.62 6.40
CA VAL A 36 -2.81 -5.00 5.01
C VAL A 36 -4.31 -5.16 4.80
N ARG A 37 -4.85 -4.46 3.78
CA ARG A 37 -6.23 -4.65 3.37
C ARG A 37 -6.39 -5.97 2.62
N THR A 38 -6.99 -6.96 3.26
CA THR A 38 -7.43 -8.22 2.66
C THR A 38 -8.94 -8.17 2.32
N ARG A 39 -9.49 -9.24 1.75
CA ARG A 39 -10.95 -9.36 1.55
C ARG A 39 -11.60 -9.90 2.81
N GLY A 40 -12.45 -9.09 3.45
CA GLY A 40 -13.31 -9.52 4.56
C GLY A 40 -12.60 -9.80 5.88
N SER A 41 -11.29 -9.58 5.98
CA SER A 41 -10.52 -9.71 7.22
C SER A 41 -9.47 -8.60 7.33
N ARG A 42 -8.55 -8.73 8.30
CA ARG A 42 -7.37 -7.88 8.42
C ARG A 42 -6.15 -8.79 8.49
N ALA A 43 -5.12 -8.48 7.73
CA ALA A 43 -3.79 -9.04 7.94
C ALA A 43 -2.84 -7.92 8.39
N TYR A 44 -1.74 -8.28 9.03
CA TYR A 44 -0.73 -7.32 9.48
C TYR A 44 0.68 -7.79 9.15
N LEU A 45 1.57 -6.82 8.93
CA LEU A 45 3.00 -7.04 8.80
C LEU A 45 3.69 -6.36 9.97
N ILE A 46 4.45 -7.12 10.75
CA ILE A 46 5.48 -6.58 11.63
C ILE A 46 6.76 -6.54 10.81
N VAL A 47 7.32 -5.34 10.66
CA VAL A 47 8.46 -5.02 9.81
C VAL A 47 9.61 -4.61 10.70
N ASP A 48 10.56 -5.53 10.87
CA ASP A 48 11.84 -5.33 11.54
C ASP A 48 12.95 -5.86 10.59
N ASP A 49 14.06 -6.38 11.12
CA ASP A 49 15.07 -7.15 10.37
C ASP A 49 14.41 -8.25 9.52
N GLU A 50 13.46 -8.98 10.10
CA GLU A 50 12.61 -9.98 9.43
C GLU A 50 11.13 -9.56 9.48
N ILE A 51 10.33 -10.05 8.53
CA ILE A 51 8.89 -9.79 8.51
C ILE A 51 8.12 -10.96 9.12
N THR A 52 7.21 -10.60 10.03
CA THR A 52 6.15 -11.50 10.50
C THR A 52 4.82 -11.08 9.90
N LEU A 53 4.17 -11.99 9.18
CA LEU A 53 2.80 -11.84 8.67
C LEU A 53 1.81 -12.42 9.69
N ILE A 54 0.88 -11.61 10.17
CA ILE A 54 -0.20 -12.02 11.06
C ILE A 54 -1.50 -12.10 10.26
N ASP A 55 -2.13 -13.27 10.28
CA ASP A 55 -3.27 -13.65 9.44
C ASP A 55 -2.96 -13.50 7.94
N THR A 56 -3.79 -14.08 7.10
CA THR A 56 -3.69 -14.01 5.63
C THR A 56 -5.03 -13.67 4.99
N GLY A 57 -6.10 -13.66 5.78
CA GLY A 57 -7.46 -13.48 5.32
C GLY A 57 -7.99 -14.61 4.45
N ASN A 58 -9.02 -14.31 3.67
CA ASN A 58 -9.69 -15.34 2.87
C ASN A 58 -8.81 -15.83 1.69
N PRO A 59 -9.05 -17.05 1.19
CA PRO A 59 -8.40 -17.58 0.00
C PRO A 59 -8.35 -16.57 -1.16
N GLY A 60 -7.18 -16.45 -1.79
CA GLY A 60 -6.91 -15.46 -2.83
C GLY A 60 -6.42 -14.09 -2.32
N SER A 61 -6.37 -13.85 -0.99
CA SER A 61 -5.84 -12.59 -0.42
C SER A 61 -4.31 -12.46 -0.50
N GLY A 62 -3.58 -13.56 -0.75
CA GLY A 62 -2.11 -13.56 -0.83
C GLY A 62 -1.56 -12.51 -1.82
N ILE A 63 -2.21 -12.31 -2.98
CA ILE A 63 -1.78 -11.29 -3.95
C ILE A 63 -1.80 -9.87 -3.37
N ARG A 64 -2.65 -9.60 -2.39
CA ARG A 64 -2.74 -8.30 -1.72
C ARG A 64 -1.62 -8.12 -0.70
N VAL A 65 -1.18 -9.20 -0.05
CA VAL A 65 0.01 -9.21 0.81
C VAL A 65 1.27 -8.95 -0.02
N LEU A 66 1.43 -9.62 -1.16
CA LEU A 66 2.59 -9.41 -2.03
C LEU A 66 2.68 -7.96 -2.55
N LYS A 67 1.55 -7.38 -2.98
CA LYS A 67 1.50 -5.97 -3.38
C LYS A 67 1.74 -5.02 -2.21
N ALA A 68 1.25 -5.38 -1.02
CA ALA A 68 1.48 -4.60 0.19
C ALA A 68 2.97 -4.54 0.56
N LEU A 69 3.69 -5.66 0.48
CA LEU A 69 5.16 -5.68 0.66
C LEU A 69 5.87 -4.76 -0.34
N GLN A 70 5.48 -4.81 -1.61
CA GLN A 70 6.04 -3.94 -2.65
C GLN A 70 5.81 -2.46 -2.36
N GLU A 71 4.63 -2.08 -1.84
CA GLU A 71 4.33 -0.70 -1.46
C GLU A 71 5.25 -0.14 -0.36
N ILE A 72 5.82 -1.01 0.47
CA ILE A 72 6.76 -0.64 1.55
C ILE A 72 8.23 -1.00 1.22
N GLY A 73 8.52 -1.34 -0.03
CA GLY A 73 9.89 -1.65 -0.48
C GLY A 73 10.46 -2.96 0.06
N ARG A 74 9.61 -3.90 0.47
CA ARG A 74 9.99 -5.23 0.96
C ARG A 74 9.66 -6.31 -0.06
N SER A 75 10.31 -7.46 0.06
CA SER A 75 10.10 -8.61 -0.81
C SER A 75 9.41 -9.77 -0.08
N PRO A 76 8.76 -10.71 -0.78
CA PRO A 76 8.14 -11.88 -0.13
C PRO A 76 9.13 -12.73 0.67
N GLU A 77 10.39 -12.75 0.27
CA GLU A 77 11.48 -13.48 0.94
C GLU A 77 11.83 -12.92 2.31
N ASP A 78 11.42 -11.68 2.60
CA ASP A 78 11.57 -11.06 3.91
C ASP A 78 10.63 -11.66 4.96
N ILE A 79 9.53 -12.32 4.55
CA ILE A 79 8.61 -13.01 5.47
C ILE A 79 9.27 -14.29 5.97
N LYS A 80 9.59 -14.33 7.27
CA LYS A 80 10.13 -15.52 7.94
C LYS A 80 9.11 -16.25 8.80
N HIS A 81 8.06 -15.54 9.19
CA HIS A 81 7.02 -16.08 10.05
C HIS A 81 5.63 -15.74 9.52
N ILE A 82 4.74 -16.73 9.56
CA ILE A 82 3.30 -16.55 9.35
C ILE A 82 2.61 -17.05 10.60
N VAL A 83 1.87 -16.16 11.27
CA VAL A 83 1.07 -16.46 12.45
C VAL A 83 -0.40 -16.48 12.04
N ILE A 84 -1.08 -17.62 12.24
CA ILE A 84 -2.50 -17.77 11.97
C ILE A 84 -3.21 -18.05 13.31
N ILE A 85 -4.39 -17.46 13.48
CA ILE A 85 -5.26 -17.56 14.67
C ILE A 85 -6.59 -18.23 14.31
#